data_AF-A0A7Y2AJX0-F1
#
_entry.id   AF-A0A7Y2AJX0-F1
#
_cell.length_a   1.000
_cell.length_b   1.000
_cell.length_c   1.000
_cell.angle_alpha   90.00
_cell.angle_beta   90.00
_cell.angle_gamma   90.00
#
_symmetry.space_group_name_H-M   'P 1'
#
loop_
_entity.id
_entity.type
_entity.pdbx_description
1 polymer ?
#
loop_
_entity_poly.entity_id
_entity_poly.type
_entity_poly.pdbx_seq_one_letter_code
_entity_poly.pdbx_strand_id
1 'polypeptide(L)'
;MFGRFGSSADAPQIDRELVDQINKRLTLNLLIQGAAAHTFTTANHLVKEDLEAIRPGLTHLYDRFAISGQLNYCIGEIALTFGRPNRWWGWSRTPQKPFRNHPLMAKHGNRLATGETRRLQRLARTKGVIPYPMFHWLQFWGILFKVTSAESGNASRLEPIAIRAASEIWNIPAHRLDGSITRDVAFGNLREPKTGLGKMTRAGVVGYGGVERRGDQFTVVAKAWVFPLLIHELVKGIMELICLHGLNKLDESAYDAVTEEADQLEYEAWLLQAGPEMWRQFLAVAPREPPLANTVMNVAKLAPTPLHELMIQVIEAPDRAAKRLAELSN
;
A
#
# COMPACT_ATOMS: atom_id res chain seq x y z
N MET A 1 13.91 -28.72 -52.48
CA MET A 1 14.67 -27.49 -52.77
C MET A 1 14.32 -26.49 -51.68
N PHE A 2 15.25 -26.31 -50.74
CA PHE A 2 15.05 -25.57 -49.50
C PHE A 2 15.07 -24.06 -49.76
N GLY A 3 13.96 -23.37 -49.49
CA GLY A 3 13.92 -21.92 -49.35
C GLY A 3 14.21 -21.55 -47.90
N ARG A 4 15.39 -20.96 -47.67
CA ARG A 4 15.87 -20.46 -46.37
C ARG A 4 14.87 -19.48 -45.75
N PHE A 5 14.26 -19.86 -44.62
CA PHE A 5 13.78 -18.87 -43.66
C PHE A 5 15.00 -18.23 -43.01
N GLY A 6 15.15 -16.93 -43.22
CA GLY A 6 16.16 -16.12 -42.56
C GLY A 6 16.05 -16.27 -41.06
N SER A 7 17.21 -16.43 -40.42
CA SER A 7 17.40 -16.31 -38.97
C SER A 7 16.83 -14.98 -38.48
N SER A 8 15.60 -14.98 -37.97
CA SER A 8 15.07 -13.87 -37.19
C SER A 8 15.64 -13.95 -35.79
N ALA A 9 16.82 -13.35 -35.59
CA ALA A 9 17.40 -13.15 -34.26
C ALA A 9 16.68 -12.03 -33.47
N ASP A 10 15.65 -11.40 -34.03
CA ASP A 10 14.97 -10.24 -33.46
C ASP A 10 13.44 -10.44 -33.41
N ALA A 11 12.99 -11.36 -32.57
CA ALA A 11 11.62 -11.32 -32.03
C ALA A 11 11.62 -10.41 -30.78
N PRO A 12 10.57 -9.61 -30.55
CA PRO A 12 10.71 -8.22 -30.12
C PRO A 12 11.30 -8.09 -28.73
N GLN A 13 12.44 -7.40 -28.65
CA GLN A 13 12.99 -6.74 -27.47
C GLN A 13 12.09 -5.55 -27.04
N ILE A 14 10.77 -5.75 -27.09
CA ILE A 14 9.77 -4.98 -26.35
C ILE A 14 9.50 -5.80 -25.08
N ASP A 15 10.01 -5.43 -23.93
CA ASP A 15 11.38 -5.01 -23.66
C ASP A 15 11.64 -5.63 -22.27
N ARG A 16 12.63 -6.51 -22.15
CA ARG A 16 12.92 -7.17 -20.87
C ARG A 16 13.15 -6.13 -19.78
N GLU A 17 13.73 -4.99 -20.15
CA GLU A 17 13.94 -3.85 -19.27
C GLU A 17 12.60 -3.25 -18.80
N LEU A 18 11.64 -3.02 -19.71
CA LEU A 18 10.30 -2.56 -19.36
C LEU A 18 9.60 -3.51 -18.37
N VAL A 19 9.67 -4.82 -18.61
CA VAL A 19 9.09 -5.83 -17.70
C VAL A 19 9.73 -5.77 -16.31
N ASP A 20 11.05 -5.61 -16.26
CA ASP A 20 11.78 -5.47 -15.00
C ASP A 20 11.38 -4.18 -14.25
N GLN A 21 11.18 -3.07 -14.97
CA GLN A 21 10.70 -1.81 -14.39
C GLN A 21 9.24 -1.90 -13.90
N ILE A 22 8.36 -2.60 -14.62
CA ILE A 22 6.99 -2.89 -14.17
C ILE A 22 7.04 -3.69 -12.87
N ASN A 23 7.85 -4.76 -12.80
CA ASN A 23 8.01 -5.55 -11.58
C ASN A 23 8.66 -4.75 -10.44
N LYS A 24 9.57 -3.81 -10.75
CA LYS A 24 10.10 -2.87 -9.76
C LYS A 24 8.97 -2.02 -9.19
N ARG A 25 8.16 -1.37 -10.03
CA ARG A 25 7.02 -0.55 -9.59
C ARG A 25 6.03 -1.35 -8.75
N LEU A 26 5.68 -2.57 -9.17
CA LEU A 26 4.82 -3.46 -8.39
C LEU A 26 5.39 -3.80 -6.99
N THR A 27 6.71 -3.96 -6.87
CA THR A 27 7.36 -4.15 -5.56
C THR A 27 7.28 -2.87 -4.70
N LEU A 28 7.47 -1.70 -5.30
CA LEU A 28 7.29 -0.43 -4.59
C LEU A 28 5.84 -0.24 -4.15
N ASN A 29 4.87 -0.57 -5.00
CA ASN A 29 3.43 -0.52 -4.67
C ASN A 29 3.08 -1.48 -3.53
N LEU A 30 3.71 -2.66 -3.47
CA LEU A 30 3.57 -3.59 -2.34
C LEU A 30 4.04 -2.94 -1.02
N LEU A 31 5.16 -2.22 -1.04
CA LEU A 31 5.66 -1.50 0.14
C LEU A 31 4.78 -0.29 0.50
N ILE A 32 4.34 0.51 -0.49
CA ILE A 32 3.43 1.65 -0.30
C ILE A 32 2.15 1.20 0.40
N GLN A 33 1.48 0.19 -0.15
CA GLN A 33 0.24 -0.36 0.40
C GLN A 33 0.48 -1.01 1.77
N GLY A 34 1.60 -1.71 1.92
CA GLY A 34 1.99 -2.33 3.18
C GLY A 34 2.23 -1.32 4.31
N ALA A 35 2.90 -0.22 4.01
CA ALA A 35 3.16 0.86 4.94
C ALA A 35 1.88 1.60 5.35
N ALA A 36 1.03 1.95 4.38
CA ALA A 36 -0.25 2.61 4.62
C ALA A 36 -1.17 1.73 5.49
N ALA A 37 -1.28 0.44 5.17
CA ALA A 37 -2.06 -0.50 5.96
C ALA A 37 -1.45 -0.74 7.36
N HIS A 38 -0.13 -0.87 7.47
CA HIS A 38 0.48 -1.00 8.79
C HIS A 38 0.11 0.18 9.71
N THR A 39 0.31 1.40 9.21
CA THR A 39 -0.03 2.66 9.89
C THR A 39 -1.51 2.75 10.23
N PHE A 40 -2.40 2.31 9.34
CA PHE A 40 -3.85 2.31 9.57
C PHE A 40 -4.23 1.57 10.87
N THR A 41 -3.47 0.54 11.26
CA THR A 41 -3.70 -0.22 12.51
C THR A 41 -2.89 0.24 13.72
N THR A 42 -2.00 1.23 13.58
CA THR A 42 -1.04 1.58 14.64
C THR A 42 -0.96 3.07 14.97
N ALA A 43 -1.14 3.97 13.99
CA ALA A 43 -0.92 5.40 14.17
C ALA A 43 -1.84 6.05 15.21
N ASN A 44 -3.07 5.55 15.35
CA ASN A 44 -4.03 6.02 16.35
C ASN A 44 -3.45 5.97 17.78
N HIS A 45 -2.52 5.05 18.04
CA HIS A 45 -1.87 4.91 19.34
C HIS A 45 -0.77 5.95 19.59
N LEU A 46 -0.15 6.51 18.54
CA LEU A 46 0.86 7.57 18.67
C LEU A 46 0.23 8.88 19.14
N VAL A 47 -1.01 9.12 18.74
CA VAL A 47 -1.78 10.34 19.06
C VAL A 47 -2.96 10.05 19.97
N LYS A 48 -2.87 8.96 20.76
CA LYS A 48 -3.96 8.49 21.62
C LYS A 48 -4.48 9.59 22.53
N GLU A 49 -3.59 10.32 23.19
CA GLU A 49 -3.98 11.35 24.17
C GLU A 49 -4.85 12.43 23.52
N ASP A 50 -4.50 12.90 22.32
CA ASP A 50 -5.29 13.88 21.59
C ASP A 50 -6.64 13.33 21.15
N LEU A 51 -6.68 12.08 20.68
CA LEU A 51 -7.91 11.43 20.25
C LEU A 51 -8.88 11.22 21.42
N GLU A 52 -8.38 10.78 22.57
CA GLU A 52 -9.19 10.60 23.77
C GLU A 52 -9.67 11.94 24.36
N ALA A 53 -8.90 13.02 24.19
CA ALA A 53 -9.30 14.38 24.54
C ALA A 53 -10.37 14.96 23.59
N ILE A 54 -10.48 14.46 22.35
CA ILE A 54 -11.61 14.76 21.46
C ILE A 54 -12.84 13.99 21.91
N ARG A 55 -12.71 12.68 22.08
CA ARG A 55 -13.78 11.81 22.52
C ARG A 55 -13.23 10.56 23.21
N PRO A 56 -13.63 10.28 24.47
CA PRO A 56 -13.27 9.03 25.12
C PRO A 56 -13.71 7.80 24.34
N GLY A 57 -12.81 6.83 24.18
CA GLY A 57 -12.99 5.59 23.43
C GLY A 57 -12.74 5.70 21.92
N LEU A 58 -12.33 6.86 21.41
CA LEU A 58 -12.13 7.07 19.98
C LEU A 58 -11.01 6.19 19.41
N THR A 59 -9.90 6.02 20.14
CA THR A 59 -8.80 5.14 19.73
C THR A 59 -9.27 3.69 19.59
N HIS A 60 -10.09 3.21 20.54
CA HIS A 60 -10.64 1.86 20.47
C HIS A 60 -11.59 1.67 19.29
N LEU A 61 -12.40 2.68 18.99
CA LEU A 61 -13.28 2.66 17.81
C LEU A 61 -12.46 2.61 16.51
N TYR A 62 -11.36 3.36 16.44
CA TYR A 62 -10.45 3.35 15.30
C TYR A 62 -9.72 2.02 15.12
N ASP A 63 -9.28 1.36 16.21
CA ASP A 63 -8.72 0.01 16.13
C ASP A 63 -9.70 -0.96 15.45
N ARG A 64 -10.96 -0.94 15.89
CA ARG A 64 -12.00 -1.81 15.35
C ARG A 64 -12.25 -1.53 13.87
N PHE A 65 -12.31 -0.25 13.52
CA PHE A 65 -12.50 0.18 12.14
C PHE A 65 -11.33 -0.25 11.23
N ALA A 66 -10.09 0.01 11.63
CA ALA A 66 -8.91 -0.33 10.85
C ALA A 66 -8.76 -1.84 10.66
N ILE A 67 -8.95 -2.63 11.72
CA ILE A 67 -8.91 -4.10 11.65
C ILE A 67 -10.03 -4.62 10.74
N SER A 68 -11.25 -4.10 10.88
CA SER A 68 -12.37 -4.52 10.03
C SER A 68 -12.11 -4.14 8.56
N GLY A 69 -11.62 -2.93 8.28
CA GLY A 69 -11.27 -2.50 6.94
C GLY A 69 -10.27 -3.44 6.27
N GLN A 70 -9.17 -3.79 6.95
CA GLN A 70 -8.15 -4.70 6.41
C GLN A 70 -8.64 -6.15 6.28
N LEU A 71 -9.44 -6.63 7.24
CA LEU A 71 -10.03 -7.97 7.14
C LEU A 71 -10.93 -8.11 5.91
N ASN A 72 -11.54 -7.02 5.43
CA ASN A 72 -12.38 -7.07 4.25
C ASN A 72 -11.62 -7.63 3.03
N TYR A 73 -10.36 -7.23 2.87
CA TYR A 73 -9.47 -7.71 1.80
C TYR A 73 -9.08 -9.18 1.96
N CYS A 74 -9.05 -9.73 3.17
CA CYS A 74 -8.58 -11.09 3.44
C CYS A 74 -9.71 -12.13 3.52
N ILE A 75 -10.83 -11.76 4.13
CA ILE A 75 -11.94 -12.67 4.45
C ILE A 75 -13.33 -12.08 4.19
N GLY A 76 -13.45 -10.78 3.91
CA GLY A 76 -14.73 -10.13 3.66
C GLY A 76 -15.20 -10.25 2.21
N GLU A 77 -16.09 -9.35 1.83
CA GLU A 77 -16.68 -9.30 0.49
C GLU A 77 -15.64 -8.99 -0.59
N ILE A 78 -14.67 -8.12 -0.29
CA ILE A 78 -13.56 -7.86 -1.20
C ILE A 78 -12.80 -9.16 -1.47
N ALA A 79 -12.58 -10.02 -0.46
CA ALA A 79 -11.97 -11.33 -0.68
C ALA A 79 -12.86 -12.30 -1.48
N LEU A 80 -14.18 -12.12 -1.52
CA LEU A 80 -15.07 -12.90 -2.39
C LEU A 80 -14.92 -12.44 -3.85
N THR A 81 -14.82 -11.14 -4.08
CA THR A 81 -14.68 -10.54 -5.41
C THR A 81 -13.27 -10.73 -6.01
N PHE A 82 -12.23 -10.45 -5.23
CA PHE A 82 -10.83 -10.49 -5.67
C PHE A 82 -10.13 -11.82 -5.38
N GLY A 83 -10.81 -12.73 -4.69
CA GLY A 83 -10.30 -14.04 -4.32
C GLY A 83 -9.65 -14.07 -2.93
N ARG A 84 -9.97 -15.12 -2.18
CA ARG A 84 -9.42 -15.35 -0.84
C ARG A 84 -7.91 -15.60 -0.91
N PRO A 85 -7.13 -15.09 0.05
CA PRO A 85 -5.68 -15.17 0.04
C PRO A 85 -5.11 -16.56 -0.34
N ASN A 86 -5.50 -17.60 0.42
CA ASN A 86 -4.96 -18.95 0.24
C ASN A 86 -5.31 -19.58 -1.13
N ARG A 87 -6.39 -19.13 -1.77
CA ARG A 87 -6.82 -19.63 -3.08
C ARG A 87 -6.21 -18.82 -4.20
N TRP A 88 -6.29 -17.50 -4.11
CA TRP A 88 -5.80 -16.63 -5.15
C TRP A 88 -4.27 -16.69 -5.24
N TRP A 89 -3.57 -16.52 -4.12
CA TRP A 89 -2.11 -16.57 -4.09
C TRP A 89 -1.55 -17.98 -4.22
N GLY A 90 -2.26 -19.00 -3.72
CA GLY A 90 -1.89 -20.40 -3.91
C GLY A 90 -1.82 -20.83 -5.38
N TRP A 91 -2.55 -20.12 -6.26
CA TRP A 91 -2.52 -20.32 -7.71
C TRP A 91 -1.95 -19.11 -8.45
N SER A 92 -1.10 -18.28 -7.83
CA SER A 92 -0.59 -17.03 -8.46
C SER A 92 0.19 -17.28 -9.76
N ARG A 93 0.69 -18.51 -9.98
CA ARG A 93 1.45 -18.93 -11.16
C ARG A 93 0.61 -19.22 -12.41
N THR A 94 -0.72 -19.14 -12.34
CA THR A 94 -1.60 -19.34 -13.50
C THR A 94 -1.33 -18.27 -14.57
N PRO A 95 -1.35 -18.61 -15.89
CA PRO A 95 -1.00 -17.66 -16.95
C PRO A 95 -1.79 -16.36 -16.99
N GLN A 96 -2.99 -16.32 -16.42
CA GLN A 96 -3.91 -15.17 -16.51
C GLN A 96 -3.76 -14.17 -15.34
N LYS A 97 -2.79 -14.36 -14.42
CA LYS A 97 -2.66 -13.54 -13.22
C LYS A 97 -1.58 -12.45 -13.33
N PRO A 98 -1.82 -11.26 -12.76
CA PRO A 98 -0.96 -10.09 -12.93
C PRO A 98 0.44 -10.28 -12.33
N PHE A 99 0.57 -11.03 -11.22
CA PHE A 99 1.86 -11.20 -10.52
C PHE A 99 2.57 -12.52 -10.84
N ARG A 100 2.16 -13.26 -11.88
CA ARG A 100 2.72 -14.59 -12.18
C ARG A 100 4.22 -14.59 -12.42
N ASN A 101 4.72 -13.52 -13.04
CA ASN A 101 6.14 -13.34 -13.41
C ASN A 101 6.90 -12.48 -12.40
N HIS A 102 6.23 -11.99 -11.36
CA HIS A 102 6.86 -11.12 -10.39
C HIS A 102 7.78 -11.94 -9.45
N PRO A 103 9.09 -11.65 -9.38
CA PRO A 103 10.07 -12.52 -8.68
C PRO A 103 9.72 -12.79 -7.21
N LEU A 104 9.33 -11.74 -6.47
CA LEU A 104 8.92 -11.83 -5.07
C LEU A 104 7.51 -12.40 -4.89
N MET A 105 6.50 -11.75 -5.50
CA MET A 105 5.08 -12.04 -5.25
C MET A 105 4.63 -13.41 -5.76
N ALA A 106 5.17 -13.90 -6.89
CA ALA A 106 4.88 -15.23 -7.40
C ALA A 106 5.38 -16.35 -6.46
N LYS A 107 6.46 -16.10 -5.71
CA LYS A 107 7.09 -17.06 -4.79
C LYS A 107 6.54 -16.95 -3.37
N HIS A 108 6.36 -15.73 -2.86
CA HIS A 108 6.09 -15.48 -1.45
C HIS A 108 4.72 -14.85 -1.16
N GLY A 109 3.96 -14.40 -2.17
CA GLY A 109 2.70 -13.70 -1.97
C GLY A 109 1.70 -14.48 -1.11
N ASN A 110 1.59 -15.80 -1.29
CA ASN A 110 0.70 -16.64 -0.47
C ASN A 110 1.12 -16.66 1.01
N ARG A 111 2.43 -16.79 1.28
CA ARG A 111 2.96 -16.78 2.65
C ARG A 111 2.68 -15.44 3.32
N LEU A 112 2.94 -14.34 2.61
CA LEU A 112 2.71 -12.99 3.10
C LEU A 112 1.23 -12.73 3.40
N ALA A 113 0.35 -13.03 2.45
CA ALA A 113 -1.09 -12.82 2.61
C ALA A 113 -1.72 -13.71 3.69
N THR A 114 -1.25 -14.94 3.82
CA THR A 114 -1.66 -15.83 4.93
C THR A 114 -1.16 -15.30 6.28
N GLY A 115 0.07 -14.77 6.34
CA GLY A 115 0.64 -14.14 7.53
C GLY A 115 -0.20 -12.97 8.01
N GLU A 116 -0.57 -12.06 7.11
CA GLU A 116 -1.44 -10.93 7.40
C GLU A 116 -2.82 -11.38 7.87
N THR A 117 -3.45 -12.30 7.15
CA THR A 117 -4.77 -12.83 7.51
C THR A 117 -4.78 -13.38 8.94
N ARG A 118 -3.77 -14.17 9.31
CA ARG A 118 -3.65 -14.74 10.66
C ARG A 118 -3.47 -13.66 11.72
N ARG A 119 -2.66 -12.62 11.45
CA ARG A 119 -2.48 -11.48 12.36
C ARG A 119 -3.79 -10.75 12.56
N LEU A 120 -4.49 -10.37 11.49
CA LEU A 120 -5.75 -9.64 11.57
C LEU A 120 -6.83 -10.44 12.32
N GLN A 121 -6.91 -11.75 12.09
CA GLN A 121 -7.82 -12.62 12.86
C GLN A 121 -7.51 -12.62 14.36
N ARG A 122 -6.24 -12.58 14.76
CA ARG A 122 -5.86 -12.46 16.18
C ARG A 122 -6.28 -11.10 16.74
N LEU A 123 -5.96 -10.00 16.03
CA LEU A 123 -6.34 -8.65 16.44
C LEU A 123 -7.87 -8.52 16.56
N ALA A 124 -8.61 -9.10 15.63
CA ALA A 124 -10.06 -9.07 15.62
C ALA A 124 -10.69 -9.71 16.86
N ARG A 125 -10.16 -10.86 17.30
CA ARG A 125 -10.57 -11.50 18.56
C ARG A 125 -10.32 -10.60 19.76
N THR A 126 -9.17 -9.93 19.82
CA THR A 126 -8.82 -9.05 20.94
C THR A 126 -9.62 -7.74 20.97
N LYS A 127 -10.14 -7.29 19.82
CA LYS A 127 -10.81 -5.98 19.67
C LYS A 127 -12.32 -6.10 19.43
N GLY A 128 -12.89 -7.31 19.53
CA GLY A 128 -14.33 -7.52 19.32
C GLY A 128 -14.79 -7.21 17.89
N VAL A 129 -14.00 -7.64 16.91
CA VAL A 129 -14.30 -7.58 15.47
C VAL A 129 -14.59 -9.01 15.01
N ILE A 130 -15.77 -9.23 14.43
CA ILE A 130 -16.23 -10.53 13.96
C ILE A 130 -15.49 -10.87 12.65
N PRO A 131 -14.75 -12.00 12.58
CA PRO A 131 -14.00 -12.39 11.39
C PRO A 131 -14.78 -13.36 10.48
N TYR A 132 -16.11 -13.28 10.44
CA TYR A 132 -16.95 -14.16 9.62
C TYR A 132 -17.42 -13.44 8.35
N PRO A 133 -17.14 -13.97 7.14
CA PRO A 133 -17.41 -13.29 5.87
C PRO A 133 -18.85 -12.78 5.71
N MET A 134 -19.83 -13.60 6.07
CA MET A 134 -21.27 -13.36 5.80
C MET A 134 -21.84 -12.14 6.56
N PHE A 135 -21.25 -11.78 7.70
CA PHE A 135 -21.70 -10.67 8.55
C PHE A 135 -20.69 -9.51 8.61
N HIS A 136 -19.53 -9.69 7.99
CA HIS A 136 -18.44 -8.73 8.09
C HIS A 136 -18.81 -7.37 7.48
N TRP A 137 -19.57 -7.35 6.38
CA TRP A 137 -19.98 -6.11 5.72
C TRP A 137 -20.92 -5.27 6.59
N LEU A 138 -21.95 -5.89 7.20
CA LEU A 138 -22.85 -5.21 8.15
C LEU A 138 -22.08 -4.61 9.32
N GLN A 139 -21.12 -5.38 9.85
CA GLN A 139 -20.27 -4.88 10.92
C GLN A 139 -19.40 -3.70 10.45
N PHE A 140 -18.76 -3.81 9.29
CA PHE A 140 -17.91 -2.76 8.75
C PHE A 140 -18.68 -1.44 8.60
N TRP A 141 -19.86 -1.48 7.95
CA TRP A 141 -20.72 -0.31 7.80
C TRP A 141 -21.23 0.22 9.14
N GLY A 142 -21.60 -0.66 10.07
CA GLY A 142 -21.99 -0.27 11.42
C GLY A 142 -20.86 0.40 12.21
N ILE A 143 -19.61 -0.03 12.04
CA ILE A 143 -18.44 0.61 12.64
C ILE A 143 -18.16 1.94 11.93
N LEU A 144 -18.17 1.98 10.60
CA LEU A 144 -17.95 3.21 9.83
C LEU A 144 -18.97 4.29 10.21
N PHE A 145 -20.25 3.94 10.34
CA PHE A 145 -21.27 4.88 10.81
C PHE A 145 -20.95 5.44 12.21
N LYS A 146 -20.50 4.59 13.14
CA LYS A 146 -20.08 5.02 14.48
C LYS A 146 -18.86 5.95 14.41
N VAL A 147 -17.89 5.66 13.55
CA VAL A 147 -16.72 6.50 13.32
C VAL A 147 -17.15 7.87 12.79
N THR A 148 -17.88 7.91 11.67
CA THR A 148 -18.36 9.16 11.07
C THR A 148 -19.22 9.98 12.05
N SER A 149 -20.05 9.32 12.85
CA SER A 149 -20.82 10.00 13.90
C SER A 149 -19.93 10.56 15.01
N ALA A 150 -18.90 9.81 15.43
CA ALA A 150 -17.95 10.25 16.46
C ALA A 150 -17.08 11.42 16.01
N GLU A 151 -16.77 11.50 14.71
CA GLU A 151 -15.95 12.56 14.11
C GLU A 151 -16.77 13.80 13.69
N SER A 152 -18.10 13.70 13.71
CA SER A 152 -18.97 14.80 13.32
C SER A 152 -18.64 16.07 14.10
N GLY A 153 -18.36 17.16 13.38
CA GLY A 153 -17.97 18.45 13.95
C GLY A 153 -16.52 18.55 14.45
N ASN A 154 -15.68 17.52 14.29
CA ASN A 154 -14.31 17.49 14.81
C ASN A 154 -13.22 17.47 13.72
N ALA A 155 -13.57 17.62 12.43
CA ALA A 155 -12.61 17.57 11.32
C ALA A 155 -11.43 18.54 11.51
N SER A 156 -11.70 19.80 11.87
CA SER A 156 -10.66 20.83 12.10
C SER A 156 -9.68 20.51 13.23
N ARG A 157 -10.03 19.60 14.15
CA ARG A 157 -9.15 19.09 15.21
C ARG A 157 -8.42 17.83 14.78
N LEU A 158 -9.09 16.95 14.04
CA LEU A 158 -8.59 15.65 13.61
C LEU A 158 -7.58 15.75 12.46
N GLU A 159 -7.79 16.64 11.49
CA GLU A 159 -6.89 16.81 10.33
C GLU A 159 -5.46 17.19 10.73
N PRO A 160 -5.22 18.20 11.61
CA PRO A 160 -3.86 18.53 12.06
C PRO A 160 -3.20 17.38 12.84
N ILE A 161 -3.98 16.60 13.60
CA ILE A 161 -3.47 15.42 14.33
C ILE A 161 -2.99 14.36 13.33
N ALA A 162 -3.76 14.12 12.25
CA ALA A 162 -3.40 13.16 11.21
C ALA A 162 -2.12 13.57 10.48
N ILE A 163 -2.04 14.85 10.09
CA ILE A 163 -0.86 15.45 9.44
C ILE A 163 0.37 15.33 10.34
N ARG A 164 0.24 15.70 11.63
CA ARG A 164 1.33 15.61 12.59
C ARG A 164 1.79 14.17 12.79
N ALA A 165 0.87 13.22 12.96
CA ALA A 165 1.20 11.81 13.10
C ALA A 165 1.98 11.29 11.88
N ALA A 166 1.51 11.59 10.66
CA ALA A 166 2.19 11.19 9.43
C ALA A 166 3.58 11.84 9.30
N SER A 167 3.69 13.13 9.63
CA SER A 167 4.95 13.89 9.68
C SER A 167 5.96 13.26 10.64
N GLU A 168 5.54 12.90 11.85
CA GLU A 168 6.40 12.30 12.88
C GLU A 168 6.87 10.90 12.50
N ILE A 169 5.98 10.04 12.00
CA ILE A 169 6.32 8.67 11.59
C ILE A 169 7.41 8.67 10.51
N TRP A 170 7.31 9.59 9.54
CA TRP A 170 8.16 9.60 8.36
C TRP A 170 9.28 10.63 8.40
N ASN A 171 9.32 11.48 9.43
CA ASN A 171 10.21 12.62 9.52
C ASN A 171 10.13 13.53 8.27
N ILE A 172 8.91 13.83 7.83
CA ILE A 172 8.63 14.71 6.68
C ILE A 172 7.97 15.98 7.19
N PRO A 173 8.40 17.18 6.76
CA PRO A 173 7.82 18.43 7.24
C PRO A 173 6.30 18.51 7.01
N ALA A 174 5.54 18.83 8.06
CA ALA A 174 4.08 18.91 8.01
C ALA A 174 3.54 19.85 6.91
N HIS A 175 4.25 20.93 6.57
CA HIS A 175 3.85 21.84 5.49
C HIS A 175 3.89 21.21 4.09
N ARG A 176 4.46 20.01 3.95
CA ARG A 176 4.44 19.21 2.72
C ARG A 176 3.27 18.23 2.66
N LEU A 177 2.42 18.21 3.67
CA LEU A 177 1.28 17.32 3.80
C LEU A 177 0.00 18.15 3.84
N ASP A 178 -0.95 17.82 2.96
CA ASP A 178 -2.26 18.43 2.87
C ASP A 178 -3.31 17.32 3.03
N GLY A 179 -4.03 17.32 4.14
CA GLY A 179 -4.94 16.27 4.54
C GLY A 179 -6.30 16.82 4.90
N SER A 180 -7.38 16.28 4.32
CA SER A 180 -8.74 16.70 4.64
C SER A 180 -9.71 15.54 4.85
N ILE A 181 -10.60 15.69 5.85
CA ILE A 181 -11.71 14.79 6.11
C ILE A 181 -12.92 15.30 5.33
N THR A 182 -13.23 14.62 4.23
CA THR A 182 -14.31 15.01 3.31
C THR A 182 -14.92 13.80 2.61
N ARG A 183 -16.17 13.93 2.18
CA ARG A 183 -16.83 12.94 1.32
C ARG A 183 -16.45 13.09 -0.15
N ASP A 184 -16.04 14.28 -0.55
CA ASP A 184 -15.48 14.53 -1.88
C ASP A 184 -14.01 14.15 -1.89
N VAL A 185 -13.76 12.85 -2.04
CA VAL A 185 -12.42 12.27 -1.93
C VAL A 185 -11.61 12.38 -3.21
N ALA A 186 -12.24 12.70 -4.34
CA ALA A 186 -11.52 12.82 -5.61
C ALA A 186 -10.61 14.06 -5.62
N PHE A 187 -9.41 13.90 -6.17
CA PHE A 187 -8.51 15.02 -6.47
C PHE A 187 -7.55 14.64 -7.60
N GLY A 188 -7.02 15.66 -8.27
CA GLY A 188 -6.14 15.50 -9.43
C GLY A 188 -6.76 14.73 -10.60
N ASN A 189 -5.91 14.26 -11.51
CA ASN A 189 -6.31 13.44 -12.64
C ASN A 189 -6.29 11.96 -12.23
N LEU A 190 -7.37 11.50 -11.59
CA LEU A 190 -7.56 10.08 -11.29
C LEU A 190 -7.70 9.29 -12.59
N ARG A 191 -6.83 8.29 -12.79
CA ARG A 191 -6.86 7.41 -13.97
C ARG A 191 -8.18 6.64 -14.05
N GLU A 192 -8.70 6.50 -15.27
CA GLU A 192 -9.87 5.67 -15.51
C GLU A 192 -9.49 4.18 -15.44
N PRO A 193 -10.20 3.36 -14.64
CA PRO A 193 -9.92 1.94 -14.59
C PRO A 193 -10.23 1.26 -15.94
N LYS A 194 -9.29 0.44 -16.41
CA LYS A 194 -9.41 -0.29 -17.68
C LYS A 194 -10.43 -1.42 -17.60
N THR A 195 -10.55 -2.05 -16.44
CA THR A 195 -11.38 -3.24 -16.24
C THR A 195 -12.72 -2.90 -15.59
N GLY A 196 -13.74 -3.74 -15.84
CA GLY A 196 -15.03 -3.61 -15.17
C GLY A 196 -14.92 -3.72 -13.64
N LEU A 197 -14.00 -4.55 -13.16
CA LEU A 197 -13.69 -4.69 -11.74
C LEU A 197 -13.07 -3.41 -11.16
N GLY A 198 -12.14 -2.78 -11.88
CA GLY A 198 -11.59 -1.49 -11.49
C GLY A 198 -12.66 -0.39 -11.43
N LYS A 199 -13.61 -0.35 -12.39
CA LYS A 199 -14.73 0.62 -12.37
C LYS A 199 -15.63 0.45 -11.15
N MET A 200 -15.98 -0.80 -10.78
CA MET A 200 -16.72 -1.08 -9.54
C MET A 200 -15.94 -0.66 -8.30
N THR A 201 -14.63 -0.90 -8.29
CA THR A 201 -13.74 -0.54 -7.16
C THR A 201 -13.74 0.97 -6.95
N ARG A 202 -13.60 1.75 -8.04
CA ARG A 202 -13.62 3.22 -8.00
C ARG A 202 -14.88 3.79 -7.34
N ALA A 203 -16.05 3.17 -7.58
CA ALA A 203 -17.31 3.60 -6.98
C ALA A 203 -17.40 3.38 -5.46
N GLY A 204 -16.59 2.48 -4.91
CA GLY A 204 -16.53 2.18 -3.47
C GLY A 204 -15.38 2.85 -2.72
N VAL A 205 -14.59 3.71 -3.38
CA VAL A 205 -13.43 4.35 -2.75
C VAL A 205 -13.88 5.42 -1.75
N VAL A 206 -13.35 5.32 -0.53
CA VAL A 206 -13.68 6.18 0.63
C VAL A 206 -12.51 7.08 1.05
N GLY A 207 -11.43 7.08 0.27
CA GLY A 207 -10.28 7.96 0.42
C GLY A 207 -9.32 7.87 -0.77
N TYR A 208 -8.62 8.95 -1.05
CA TYR A 208 -7.52 8.99 -2.00
C TYR A 208 -6.32 9.70 -1.37
N GLY A 209 -5.12 9.24 -1.73
CA GLY A 209 -3.85 9.81 -1.34
C GLY A 209 -2.86 9.76 -2.50
N GLY A 210 -2.02 10.78 -2.61
CA GLY A 210 -1.13 10.94 -3.76
C GLY A 210 -0.23 12.17 -3.65
N VAL A 211 0.42 12.51 -4.75
CA VAL A 211 1.39 13.61 -4.82
C VAL A 211 0.95 14.60 -5.89
N GLU A 212 0.85 15.86 -5.52
CA GLU A 212 0.62 16.97 -6.46
C GLU A 212 1.87 17.85 -6.55
N ARG A 213 2.14 18.35 -7.75
CA ARG A 213 3.14 19.39 -7.94
C ARG A 213 2.49 20.77 -7.73
N ARG A 214 2.94 21.50 -6.72
CA ARG A 214 2.50 22.88 -6.41
C ARG A 214 3.69 23.81 -6.59
N GLY A 215 3.75 24.45 -7.76
CA GLY A 215 4.90 25.27 -8.16
C GLY A 215 6.16 24.42 -8.37
N ASP A 216 7.22 24.75 -7.63
CA ASP A 216 8.52 24.06 -7.64
C ASP A 216 8.60 22.91 -6.62
N GLN A 217 7.56 22.68 -5.82
CA GLN A 217 7.54 21.66 -4.78
C GLN A 217 6.49 20.57 -5.03
N PHE A 218 6.79 19.38 -4.51
CA PHE A 218 5.81 18.30 -4.40
C PHE A 218 5.15 18.32 -3.02
N THR A 219 3.83 18.22 -3.01
CA THR A 219 2.99 18.17 -1.81
C THR A 219 2.21 16.86 -1.82
N VAL A 220 2.21 16.17 -0.69
CA VAL A 220 1.35 15.00 -0.48
C VAL A 220 -0.05 15.50 -0.19
N VAL A 221 -1.02 15.01 -0.95
CA VAL A 221 -2.44 15.36 -0.79
C VAL A 221 -3.22 14.11 -0.46
N ALA A 222 -4.05 14.20 0.57
CA ALA A 222 -4.92 13.12 1.00
C ALA A 222 -6.32 13.64 1.36
N LYS A 223 -7.34 12.94 0.89
CA LYS A 223 -8.74 13.20 1.20
C LYS A 223 -9.41 11.91 1.61
N ALA A 224 -10.10 11.88 2.74
CA ALA A 224 -10.76 10.66 3.20
C ALA A 224 -12.02 10.93 4.01
N TRP A 225 -12.92 9.95 4.11
CA TRP A 225 -14.17 10.12 4.86
C TRP A 225 -13.99 10.25 6.36
N VAL A 226 -12.92 9.66 6.91
CA VAL A 226 -12.70 9.56 8.35
C VAL A 226 -11.20 9.61 8.69
N PHE A 227 -10.86 10.02 9.91
CA PHE A 227 -9.49 10.21 10.37
C PHE A 227 -8.56 8.99 10.15
N PRO A 228 -8.95 7.75 10.47
CA PRO A 228 -8.07 6.60 10.26
C PRO A 228 -7.71 6.38 8.78
N LEU A 229 -8.65 6.66 7.87
CA LEU A 229 -8.38 6.61 6.43
C LEU A 229 -7.52 7.80 5.98
N LEU A 230 -7.71 8.98 6.57
CA LEU A 230 -6.88 10.13 6.24
C LEU A 230 -5.39 9.84 6.50
N ILE A 231 -5.06 9.26 7.66
CA ILE A 231 -3.67 8.85 7.95
C ILE A 231 -3.19 7.79 6.97
N HIS A 232 -4.04 6.81 6.61
CA HIS A 232 -3.71 5.78 5.64
C HIS A 232 -3.31 6.40 4.28
N GLU A 233 -4.14 7.31 3.77
CA GLU A 233 -3.90 7.99 2.49
C GLU A 233 -2.71 8.97 2.54
N LEU A 234 -2.48 9.65 3.66
CA LEU A 234 -1.28 10.47 3.86
C LEU A 234 0.00 9.63 3.78
N VAL A 235 0.04 8.48 4.46
CA VAL A 235 1.20 7.57 4.39
C VAL A 235 1.37 6.97 3.01
N LYS A 236 0.26 6.63 2.33
CA LYS A 236 0.31 6.17 0.93
C LYS A 236 0.97 7.22 0.04
N GLY A 237 0.55 8.49 0.14
CA GLY A 237 1.12 9.59 -0.65
C GLY A 237 2.57 9.94 -0.27
N ILE A 238 2.95 9.85 1.01
CA ILE A 238 4.33 9.97 1.47
C ILE A 238 5.21 8.90 0.83
N MET A 239 4.78 7.64 0.91
CA MET A 239 5.52 6.52 0.36
C MET A 239 5.64 6.63 -1.17
N GLU A 240 4.60 7.10 -1.84
CA GLU A 240 4.62 7.40 -3.27
C GLU A 240 5.69 8.45 -3.59
N LEU A 241 5.69 9.59 -2.89
CA LEU A 241 6.70 10.66 -3.07
C LEU A 241 8.13 10.13 -2.89
N ILE A 242 8.35 9.30 -1.88
CA ILE A 242 9.67 8.67 -1.65
C ILE A 242 10.02 7.74 -2.83
N CYS A 243 9.08 6.90 -3.25
CA CYS A 243 9.29 5.90 -4.31
C CYS A 243 9.51 6.51 -5.70
N LEU A 244 9.05 7.74 -5.96
CA LEU A 244 9.32 8.45 -7.21
C LEU A 244 10.83 8.61 -7.51
N HIS A 245 11.70 8.63 -6.49
CA HIS A 245 13.16 8.61 -6.67
C HIS A 245 13.67 7.34 -7.36
N GLY A 246 12.88 6.26 -7.35
CA GLY A 246 13.18 5.02 -8.05
C GLY A 246 12.81 5.03 -9.54
N LEU A 247 11.98 5.98 -9.96
CA LEU A 247 11.44 6.10 -11.32
C LEU A 247 11.96 7.33 -12.07
N ASN A 248 12.60 8.27 -11.37
CA ASN A 248 13.05 9.56 -11.90
C ASN A 248 14.12 9.50 -13.01
N LYS A 249 14.65 8.31 -13.32
CA LYS A 249 15.60 8.09 -14.42
C LYS A 249 14.94 7.55 -15.69
N LEU A 250 13.67 7.13 -15.61
CA LEU A 250 12.93 6.69 -16.78
C LEU A 250 12.62 7.89 -17.66
N ASP A 251 12.72 7.71 -18.98
CA ASP A 251 12.13 8.66 -19.90
C ASP A 251 10.59 8.65 -19.80
N GLU A 252 9.95 9.67 -20.35
CA GLU A 252 8.49 9.87 -20.24
C GLU A 252 7.70 8.68 -20.79
N SER A 253 8.13 8.10 -21.92
CA SER A 253 7.46 6.96 -22.56
C SER A 253 7.55 5.71 -21.69
N ALA A 254 8.75 5.42 -21.16
CA ALA A 254 8.98 4.29 -20.27
C ALA A 254 8.23 4.47 -18.94
N TYR A 255 8.23 5.68 -18.38
CA TYR A 255 7.48 6.02 -17.18
C TYR A 255 5.98 5.78 -17.38
N ASP A 256 5.42 6.27 -18.48
CA ASP A 256 4.00 6.10 -18.79
C ASP A 256 3.65 4.63 -18.96
N ALA A 257 4.44 3.86 -19.71
CA ALA A 257 4.23 2.42 -19.89
C ALA A 257 4.30 1.64 -18.57
N VAL A 258 5.31 1.92 -17.73
CA VAL A 258 5.45 1.27 -16.41
C VAL A 258 4.26 1.58 -15.52
N THR A 259 3.90 2.86 -15.42
CA THR A 259 2.80 3.31 -14.55
C THR A 259 1.47 2.79 -15.09
N GLU A 260 1.27 2.80 -16.41
CA GLU A 260 0.08 2.27 -17.07
C GLU A 260 -0.16 0.80 -16.77
N GLU A 261 0.89 -0.02 -16.67
CA GLU A 261 0.73 -1.44 -16.37
C GLU A 261 0.65 -1.71 -14.85
N ALA A 262 1.48 -1.03 -14.04
CA ALA A 262 1.65 -1.38 -12.64
C ALA A 262 0.64 -0.71 -11.68
N ASP A 263 0.06 0.44 -12.05
CA ASP A 263 -0.84 1.23 -11.19
C ASP A 263 -2.32 0.98 -11.51
N GLN A 264 -2.68 -0.29 -11.70
CA GLN A 264 -4.08 -0.70 -11.87
C GLN A 264 -4.78 -0.75 -10.50
N LEU A 265 -5.97 -0.14 -10.41
CA LEU A 265 -6.71 0.00 -9.15
C LEU A 265 -7.06 -1.37 -8.52
N GLU A 266 -7.37 -2.36 -9.35
CA GLU A 266 -7.63 -3.73 -8.91
C GLU A 266 -6.42 -4.40 -8.23
N TYR A 267 -5.20 -3.96 -8.52
CA TYR A 267 -4.00 -4.53 -7.91
C TYR A 267 -3.91 -4.17 -6.44
N GLU A 268 -4.45 -3.02 -6.03
CA GLU A 268 -4.43 -2.56 -4.65
C GLU A 268 -5.03 -3.59 -3.70
N ALA A 269 -6.10 -4.29 -4.09
CA ALA A 269 -6.72 -5.29 -3.24
C ALA A 269 -5.76 -6.44 -2.89
N TRP A 270 -5.00 -6.95 -3.88
CA TRP A 270 -4.01 -7.99 -3.65
C TRP A 270 -2.77 -7.46 -2.93
N LEU A 271 -2.32 -6.25 -3.26
CA LEU A 271 -1.20 -5.60 -2.57
C LEU A 271 -1.53 -5.35 -1.09
N LEU A 272 -2.77 -5.01 -0.75
CA LEU A 272 -3.23 -4.87 0.65
C LEU A 272 -3.35 -6.21 1.38
N GLN A 273 -3.53 -7.33 0.66
CA GLN A 273 -3.47 -8.66 1.28
C GLN A 273 -2.05 -9.05 1.70
N ALA A 274 -1.03 -8.77 0.87
CA ALA A 274 0.34 -9.24 1.10
C ALA A 274 1.29 -8.18 1.68
N GLY A 275 1.09 -6.93 1.30
CA GLY A 275 1.94 -5.78 1.64
C GLY A 275 2.15 -5.55 3.13
N PRO A 276 1.10 -5.62 4.00
CA PRO A 276 1.29 -5.30 5.41
C PRO A 276 2.24 -6.26 6.13
N GLU A 277 2.24 -7.55 5.76
CA GLU A 277 3.19 -8.53 6.27
C GLU A 277 4.60 -8.31 5.72
N MET A 278 4.72 -8.01 4.42
CA MET A 278 6.01 -7.64 3.80
C MET A 278 6.63 -6.43 4.50
N TRP A 279 5.82 -5.40 4.73
CA TRP A 279 6.25 -4.17 5.40
C TRP A 279 6.74 -4.41 6.82
N ARG A 280 6.04 -5.24 7.61
CA ARG A 280 6.50 -5.58 8.97
C ARG A 280 7.80 -6.37 8.97
N GLN A 281 7.99 -7.28 8.02
CA GLN A 281 9.26 -7.99 7.88
C GLN A 281 10.38 -7.04 7.46
N PHE A 282 10.10 -6.08 6.58
CA PHE A 282 11.03 -5.02 6.23
C PHE A 282 11.41 -4.15 7.44
N LEU A 283 10.43 -3.66 8.21
CA LEU A 283 10.66 -2.89 9.43
C LEU A 283 11.49 -3.65 10.47
N ALA A 284 11.34 -4.97 10.55
CA ALA A 284 12.08 -5.80 11.50
C ALA A 284 13.59 -5.88 11.20
N VAL A 285 13.99 -5.61 9.95
CA VAL A 285 15.41 -5.63 9.51
C VAL A 285 15.94 -4.25 9.09
N ALA A 286 15.07 -3.24 9.01
CA ALA A 286 15.46 -1.88 8.68
C ALA A 286 16.36 -1.30 9.78
N PRO A 287 17.43 -0.56 9.41
CA PRO A 287 18.26 0.11 10.39
C PRO A 287 17.46 1.19 11.13
N ARG A 288 17.86 1.48 12.37
CA ARG A 288 17.24 2.54 13.19
C ARG A 288 17.67 3.95 12.77
N GLU A 289 18.89 4.06 12.24
CA GLU A 289 19.46 5.29 11.71
C GLU A 289 20.09 4.96 10.35
N PRO A 290 19.89 5.80 9.31
CA PRO A 290 19.18 7.08 9.24
C PRO A 290 17.64 6.93 9.32
N PRO A 291 16.85 8.02 9.27
CA PRO A 291 15.39 7.94 9.30
C PRO A 291 14.82 6.98 8.24
N LEU A 292 13.70 6.32 8.57
CA LEU A 292 13.08 5.30 7.73
C LEU A 292 12.82 5.77 6.28
N ALA A 293 12.43 7.04 6.10
CA ALA A 293 12.23 7.63 4.78
C ALA A 293 13.50 7.55 3.90
N ASN A 294 14.69 7.77 4.48
CA ASN A 294 15.97 7.65 3.79
C ASN A 294 16.24 6.20 3.37
N THR A 295 16.01 5.23 4.28
CA THR A 295 16.16 3.81 3.97
C THR A 295 15.25 3.39 2.82
N VAL A 296 13.97 3.77 2.86
CA VAL A 296 13.01 3.46 1.78
C VAL A 296 13.41 4.13 0.47
N MET A 297 13.87 5.39 0.51
CA MET A 297 14.36 6.10 -0.67
C MET A 297 15.53 5.36 -1.32
N ASN A 298 16.50 4.90 -0.53
CA ASN A 298 17.66 4.18 -1.06
C ASN A 298 17.28 2.81 -1.61
N VAL A 299 16.33 2.12 -0.97
CA VAL A 299 15.72 0.89 -1.51
C VAL A 299 15.02 1.16 -2.84
N ALA A 300 14.23 2.24 -2.96
CA ALA A 300 13.52 2.58 -4.18
C ALA A 300 14.46 2.89 -5.36
N LYS A 301 15.63 3.47 -5.08
CA LYS A 301 16.66 3.77 -6.09
C LYS A 301 17.36 2.54 -6.66
N LEU A 302 17.27 1.37 -6.01
CA LEU A 302 17.86 0.14 -6.51
C LEU A 302 17.34 -0.21 -7.92
N ALA A 303 18.19 -0.78 -8.75
CA ALA A 303 17.76 -1.41 -10.00
C ALA A 303 16.79 -2.58 -9.72
N PRO A 304 15.95 -2.98 -10.69
CA PRO A 304 14.92 -4.01 -10.46
C PRO A 304 15.43 -5.29 -9.80
N THR A 305 16.49 -5.91 -10.34
CA THR A 305 17.03 -7.18 -9.81
C THR A 305 17.55 -7.03 -8.37
N PRO A 306 18.46 -6.08 -8.05
CA PRO A 306 18.88 -5.84 -6.67
C PRO A 306 17.74 -5.57 -5.68
N LEU A 307 16.70 -4.83 -6.09
CA LEU A 307 15.51 -4.58 -5.27
C LEU A 307 14.80 -5.89 -4.92
N HIS A 308 14.50 -6.72 -5.93
CA HIS A 308 13.79 -7.98 -5.72
C HIS A 308 14.59 -8.95 -4.87
N GLU A 309 15.89 -9.07 -5.11
CA GLU A 309 16.79 -9.87 -4.28
C GLU A 309 16.79 -9.42 -2.83
N LEU A 310 16.85 -8.11 -2.57
CA LEU A 310 16.79 -7.56 -1.22
C LEU A 310 15.46 -7.92 -0.56
N MET A 311 14.33 -7.73 -1.24
CA MET A 311 13.02 -8.06 -0.68
C MET A 311 12.85 -9.57 -0.42
N ILE A 312 13.44 -10.43 -1.26
CA ILE A 312 13.48 -11.88 -1.01
C ILE A 312 14.35 -12.18 0.22
N GLN A 313 15.50 -11.51 0.36
CA GLN A 313 16.37 -11.67 1.54
C GLN A 313 15.67 -11.24 2.83
N VAL A 314 14.82 -10.20 2.82
CA VAL A 314 14.01 -9.82 3.99
C VAL A 314 13.16 -10.99 4.48
N ILE A 315 12.63 -11.82 3.57
CA ILE A 315 11.76 -12.97 3.89
C ILE A 315 12.58 -14.24 4.24
N GLU A 316 13.66 -14.49 3.51
CA GLU A 316 14.40 -15.77 3.54
C GLU A 316 15.69 -15.73 4.35
N ALA A 317 16.31 -14.55 4.51
CA ALA A 317 17.62 -14.36 5.15
C ALA A 317 17.71 -12.99 5.85
N PRO A 318 16.90 -12.74 6.90
CA PRO A 318 16.74 -11.41 7.52
C PRO A 318 18.05 -10.81 8.02
N ASP A 319 18.98 -11.61 8.55
CA ASP A 319 20.29 -11.11 8.99
C ASP A 319 21.14 -10.56 7.84
N ARG A 320 21.04 -11.17 6.65
CA ARG A 320 21.73 -10.67 5.45
C ARG A 320 21.05 -9.40 4.92
N ALA A 321 19.72 -9.37 4.94
CA ALA A 321 18.95 -8.19 4.56
C ALA A 321 19.28 -6.99 5.46
N ALA A 322 19.38 -7.18 6.78
CA ALA A 322 19.74 -6.14 7.73
C ALA A 322 21.13 -5.55 7.43
N LYS A 323 22.13 -6.39 7.17
CA LYS A 323 23.48 -5.94 6.77
C LYS A 323 23.44 -5.13 5.48
N ARG A 324 22.76 -5.63 4.45
CA ARG A 324 22.63 -4.96 3.16
C ARG A 324 21.89 -3.62 3.27
N LEU A 325 20.86 -3.52 4.11
CA LEU A 325 20.14 -2.26 4.35
C LEU A 325 21.01 -1.24 5.10
N ALA A 326 21.84 -1.69 6.04
CA ALA A 326 22.80 -0.81 6.72
C ALA A 326 23.84 -0.27 5.74
N GLU A 327 24.37 -1.11 4.84
CA GLU A 327 25.31 -0.71 3.78
C GLU A 327 24.71 0.30 2.80
N LEU A 328 23.42 0.16 2.45
CA LEU A 328 22.70 1.13 1.60
C LEU A 328 22.40 2.47 2.28
N SER A 329 22.59 2.53 3.59
CA SER A 329 22.21 3.68 4.42
C SER A 329 23.41 4.53 4.87
N ASN A 330 24.63 4.03 4.63
CA ASN A 330 25.91 4.75 4.79
C ASN A 330 26.27 5.48 3.49
#